data_AF-A0A4Q9B9P5-F1
#
_entry.id   AF-A0A4Q9B9P5-F1
#
_cell.length_a   1.000
_cell.length_b   1.000
_cell.length_c   1.000
_cell.angle_alpha   90.00
_cell.angle_beta   90.00
_cell.angle_gamma   90.00
#
_symmetry.space_group_name_H-M   'P 1'
#
loop_
_entity.id
_entity.type
_entity.pdbx_description
1 polymer ?
#
loop_
_entity_poly.entity_id
_entity_poly.type
_entity_poly.pdbx_seq_one_letter_code
_entity_poly.pdbx_strand_id
1 'polypeptide(L)'
;MVNRRLLRVKAFQQLYAFYTQERAQYQLAFDGLATIFQPDLSLMVAKEDQMPRLEGLRQLAEIQLKEYFQEITSEETIPVEAQDAAQSVYKLYQANVKQIAKKLKQDMVTEVESINKQYLKILYYLQQLPLIALWDENRRLLENNTKTSLLAKNKVLYILSKWGDLQRAFDKNHIGWSEDEENLIKKLFIENILTDETFLTYLPTAGKKFEDDLAFVVYVLKNFLLKHESMTEYFEEKDLNWSLNKDVVKSMANKTFKIEALEDLSLQPLAIQWEDDKLFFEELFDYSVSEDKQLSAWIGDQTKNWESDRLAVADFIILKMALAEMVKFSSIPVKVSINEYIELAKNYSTPKSGQFINGILDVVSNRLVHEKVITKSGRGLIDIANK
;
A
#
# COMPACT_ATOMS: atom_id res chain seq x y z
N MET A 1 6.78 11.86 6.37
CA MET A 1 6.29 10.95 7.44
C MET A 1 4.96 10.39 6.97
N VAL A 2 4.78 9.09 7.17
CA VAL A 2 3.52 8.38 6.95
C VAL A 2 2.49 8.92 7.95
N ASN A 3 1.24 9.05 7.49
CA ASN A 3 0.10 9.41 8.31
C ASN A 3 -1.01 8.38 8.12
N ARG A 4 -2.00 8.38 9.01
CA ARG A 4 -3.15 7.45 8.93
C ARG A 4 -3.97 7.60 7.65
N ARG A 5 -3.93 8.76 6.98
CA ARG A 5 -4.57 8.95 5.68
C ARG A 5 -3.93 8.06 4.61
N LEU A 6 -2.61 8.03 4.51
CA LEU A 6 -1.89 7.13 3.61
C LEU A 6 -2.15 5.66 3.96
N LEU A 7 -2.20 5.32 5.25
CA LEU A 7 -2.50 3.96 5.69
C LEU A 7 -3.91 3.53 5.28
N ARG A 8 -4.93 4.39 5.39
CA ARG A 8 -6.28 4.07 4.87
C ARG A 8 -6.27 3.81 3.38
N VAL A 9 -5.53 4.61 2.61
CA VAL A 9 -5.38 4.41 1.15
C VAL A 9 -4.76 3.04 0.85
N LYS A 10 -3.65 2.70 1.51
CA LYS A 10 -3.00 1.40 1.30
C LYS A 10 -3.87 0.24 1.77
N ALA A 11 -4.60 0.38 2.89
CA ALA A 11 -5.54 -0.63 3.37
C ALA A 11 -6.65 -0.85 2.35
N PHE A 12 -7.15 0.22 1.73
CA PHE A 12 -8.15 0.16 0.67
C PHE A 12 -7.62 -0.60 -0.55
N GLN A 13 -6.40 -0.29 -1.02
CA GLN A 13 -5.78 -1.01 -2.15
C GLN A 13 -5.66 -2.52 -1.86
N GLN A 14 -5.26 -2.88 -0.65
CA GLN A 14 -5.06 -4.27 -0.23
C GLN A 14 -6.39 -5.00 -0.03
N LEU A 15 -7.41 -4.34 0.52
CA LEU A 15 -8.76 -4.89 0.61
C LEU A 15 -9.40 -5.06 -0.77
N TYR A 16 -9.18 -4.11 -1.69
CA TYR A 16 -9.60 -4.26 -3.08
C TYR A 16 -8.97 -5.48 -3.74
N ALA A 17 -7.67 -5.69 -3.54
CA ALA A 17 -6.99 -6.90 -4.00
C ALA A 17 -7.55 -8.16 -3.34
N PHE A 18 -7.83 -8.12 -2.03
CA PHE A 18 -8.44 -9.24 -1.29
C PHE A 18 -9.79 -9.64 -1.87
N TYR A 19 -10.75 -8.72 -1.97
CA TYR A 19 -12.09 -9.03 -2.48
C TYR A 19 -12.07 -9.47 -3.95
N THR A 20 -11.14 -8.93 -4.75
CA THR A 20 -10.95 -9.38 -6.14
C THR A 20 -10.47 -10.83 -6.18
N GLN A 21 -9.48 -11.18 -5.36
CA GLN A 21 -8.94 -12.53 -5.29
C GLN A 21 -9.94 -13.52 -4.66
N GLU A 22 -10.67 -13.12 -3.63
CA GLU A 22 -11.73 -13.92 -3.03
C GLU A 22 -12.84 -14.25 -4.03
N ARG A 23 -13.28 -13.25 -4.82
CA ARG A 23 -14.25 -13.47 -5.90
C ARG A 23 -13.73 -14.45 -6.96
N ALA A 24 -12.44 -14.39 -7.28
CA ALA A 24 -11.81 -15.35 -8.18
C ALA A 24 -11.81 -16.76 -7.57
N GLN A 25 -11.48 -16.90 -6.27
CA GLN A 25 -11.55 -18.18 -5.57
C GLN A 25 -12.97 -18.74 -5.50
N TYR A 26 -13.98 -17.87 -5.35
CA TYR A 26 -15.38 -18.27 -5.42
C TYR A 26 -15.71 -18.88 -6.78
N GLN A 27 -15.28 -18.27 -7.89
CA GLN A 27 -15.50 -18.82 -9.24
C GLN A 27 -14.76 -20.15 -9.44
N LEU A 28 -13.49 -20.22 -9.01
CA LEU A 28 -12.68 -21.43 -9.07
C LEU A 28 -13.28 -22.59 -8.28
N ALA A 29 -14.06 -22.31 -7.23
CA ALA A 29 -14.78 -23.35 -6.50
C ALA A 29 -15.79 -24.06 -7.41
N PHE A 30 -16.59 -23.32 -8.18
CA PHE A 30 -17.55 -23.91 -9.13
C PHE A 30 -16.85 -24.64 -10.28
N ASP A 31 -15.75 -24.09 -10.81
CA ASP A 31 -14.93 -24.76 -11.83
C ASP A 31 -14.30 -26.06 -11.29
N GLY A 32 -13.95 -26.08 -10.00
CA GLY A 32 -13.48 -27.27 -9.29
C GLY A 32 -14.52 -28.38 -9.29
N LEU A 33 -15.80 -28.06 -9.07
CA LEU A 33 -16.89 -29.03 -9.20
C LEU A 33 -17.03 -29.55 -10.64
N ALA A 34 -16.94 -28.65 -11.63
CA ALA A 34 -16.97 -29.05 -13.04
C ALA A 34 -15.82 -30.00 -13.41
N THR A 35 -14.68 -29.89 -12.72
CA THR A 35 -13.52 -30.79 -12.89
C THR A 35 -13.75 -32.15 -12.22
N ILE A 36 -14.32 -32.16 -11.00
CA ILE A 36 -14.61 -33.40 -10.26
C ILE A 36 -15.60 -34.29 -11.01
N PHE A 37 -16.63 -33.71 -11.63
CA PHE A 37 -17.67 -34.44 -12.36
C PHE A 37 -17.38 -34.60 -13.86
N GLN A 38 -16.10 -34.64 -14.27
CA GLN A 38 -15.74 -34.98 -15.64
C GLN A 38 -15.92 -36.48 -15.92
N PRO A 39 -16.27 -36.87 -17.18
CA PRO A 39 -16.36 -38.27 -17.57
C PRO A 39 -15.03 -38.99 -17.38
N ASP A 40 -15.08 -40.19 -16.80
CA ASP A 40 -13.89 -41.01 -16.66
C ASP A 40 -13.64 -41.78 -17.96
N LEU A 41 -12.59 -41.37 -18.67
CA LEU A 41 -12.17 -41.95 -19.94
C LEU A 41 -11.52 -43.33 -19.78
N SER A 42 -11.19 -43.75 -18.55
CA SER A 42 -10.65 -45.07 -18.26
C SER A 42 -11.72 -46.17 -18.22
N LEU A 43 -12.99 -45.78 -18.06
CA LEU A 43 -14.12 -46.70 -18.07
C LEU A 43 -14.47 -47.12 -19.51
N MET A 44 -14.81 -48.39 -19.71
CA MET A 44 -15.39 -48.89 -20.97
C MET A 44 -16.88 -48.48 -21.13
N VAL A 45 -17.22 -47.24 -20.76
CA VAL A 45 -18.56 -46.66 -20.86
C VAL A 45 -18.47 -45.39 -21.68
N ALA A 46 -19.32 -45.24 -22.70
CA ALA A 46 -19.29 -44.07 -23.57
C ALA A 46 -19.55 -42.79 -22.76
N LYS A 47 -18.94 -41.68 -23.19
CA LYS A 47 -19.08 -40.38 -22.50
C LYS A 47 -20.54 -39.97 -22.42
N GLU A 48 -21.29 -40.18 -23.50
CA GLU A 48 -22.70 -39.83 -23.64
C GLU A 48 -23.57 -40.53 -22.60
N ASP A 49 -23.18 -41.72 -22.16
CA ASP A 49 -23.91 -42.51 -21.16
C ASP A 49 -23.56 -42.09 -19.72
N GLN A 50 -22.36 -41.56 -19.48
CA GLN A 50 -21.92 -41.08 -18.16
C GLN A 50 -22.47 -39.68 -17.84
N MET A 51 -22.57 -38.82 -18.85
CA MET A 51 -22.87 -37.38 -18.71
C MET A 51 -24.18 -37.05 -17.96
N PRO A 52 -25.33 -37.73 -18.20
CA PRO A 52 -26.58 -37.36 -17.53
C PRO A 52 -26.52 -37.50 -16.00
N ARG A 53 -25.87 -38.57 -15.51
CA ARG A 53 -25.69 -38.78 -14.06
C ARG A 53 -24.72 -37.76 -13.47
N LEU A 54 -23.57 -37.56 -14.12
CA LEU A 54 -22.53 -36.63 -13.64
C LEU A 54 -23.02 -35.18 -13.61
N GLU A 55 -23.80 -34.77 -14.61
CA GLU A 55 -24.37 -33.42 -14.65
C GLU A 55 -25.44 -33.22 -13.57
N GLY A 56 -26.26 -34.24 -13.28
CA GLY A 56 -27.19 -34.23 -12.15
C GLY A 56 -26.47 -34.10 -10.80
N LEU A 57 -25.41 -34.87 -10.58
CA LEU A 57 -24.59 -34.77 -9.36
C LEU A 57 -23.89 -33.41 -9.25
N ARG A 58 -23.38 -32.86 -10.36
CA ARG A 58 -22.77 -31.53 -10.40
C ARG A 58 -23.76 -30.46 -9.98
N GLN A 59 -24.97 -30.45 -10.54
CA GLN A 59 -26.00 -29.46 -10.19
C GLN A 59 -26.36 -29.50 -8.70
N LEU A 60 -26.52 -30.71 -8.12
CA LEU A 60 -26.77 -30.87 -6.68
C LEU A 60 -25.59 -30.36 -5.83
N ALA A 61 -24.36 -30.66 -6.24
CA ALA A 61 -23.16 -30.15 -5.57
C ALA A 61 -23.04 -28.62 -5.66
N GLU A 62 -23.40 -28.02 -6.80
CA GLU A 62 -23.42 -26.57 -6.99
C GLU A 62 -24.46 -25.87 -6.11
N ILE A 63 -25.65 -26.47 -5.94
CA ILE A 63 -26.68 -25.96 -5.04
C ILE A 63 -26.17 -26.01 -3.60
N GLN A 64 -25.66 -27.16 -3.17
CA GLN A 64 -25.09 -27.33 -1.82
C GLN A 64 -23.94 -26.34 -1.55
N LEU A 65 -23.09 -26.12 -2.54
CA LEU A 65 -21.99 -25.17 -2.43
C LEU A 65 -22.50 -23.73 -2.26
N LYS A 66 -23.56 -23.34 -2.99
CA LYS A 66 -24.20 -22.02 -2.79
C LYS A 66 -24.79 -21.88 -1.39
N GLU A 67 -25.41 -22.92 -0.86
CA GLU A 67 -25.91 -22.95 0.52
C GLU A 67 -24.78 -22.75 1.54
N TYR A 68 -23.64 -23.40 1.36
CA TYR A 68 -22.46 -23.21 2.21
C TYR A 68 -21.95 -21.75 2.18
N PHE A 69 -21.94 -21.11 1.02
CA PHE A 69 -21.57 -19.69 0.92
C PHE A 69 -22.58 -18.76 1.60
N GLN A 70 -23.87 -19.12 1.54
CA GLN A 70 -24.96 -18.36 2.15
C GLN A 70 -25.20 -18.70 3.63
N GLU A 71 -24.47 -19.68 4.18
CA GLU A 71 -24.68 -20.22 5.54
C GLU A 71 -26.12 -20.68 5.78
N ILE A 72 -26.78 -21.17 4.73
CA ILE A 72 -28.11 -21.76 4.82
C ILE A 72 -27.94 -23.23 5.17
N THR A 73 -28.57 -23.67 6.25
CA THR A 73 -28.70 -25.10 6.58
C THR A 73 -29.94 -25.65 5.89
N SER A 74 -29.74 -26.48 4.86
CA SER A 74 -30.81 -27.26 4.24
C SER A 74 -31.00 -28.60 4.95
N GLU A 75 -32.25 -29.03 5.11
CA GLU A 75 -32.61 -30.37 5.60
C GLU A 75 -32.68 -31.42 4.47
N GLU A 76 -32.53 -30.99 3.21
CA GLU A 76 -32.62 -31.90 2.06
C GLU A 76 -31.37 -32.78 1.94
N THR A 77 -31.58 -34.10 1.93
CA THR A 77 -30.50 -35.07 1.76
C THR A 77 -30.14 -35.24 0.29
N ILE A 78 -28.94 -34.80 -0.09
CA ILE A 78 -28.36 -35.03 -1.42
C ILE A 78 -27.45 -36.28 -1.44
N PRO A 79 -27.12 -36.84 -2.62
CA PRO A 79 -26.17 -37.95 -2.73
C PRO A 79 -24.82 -37.61 -2.08
N VAL A 80 -24.24 -38.58 -1.36
CA VAL A 80 -22.95 -38.43 -0.65
C VAL A 80 -21.84 -37.95 -1.58
N GLU A 81 -21.82 -38.45 -2.82
CA GLU A 81 -20.87 -38.06 -3.87
C GLU A 81 -20.91 -36.54 -4.15
N ALA A 82 -22.10 -35.96 -4.23
CA ALA A 82 -22.29 -34.53 -4.44
C ALA A 82 -21.95 -33.71 -3.19
N GLN A 83 -22.30 -34.23 -2.01
CA GLN A 83 -22.01 -33.60 -0.73
C GLN A 83 -20.51 -33.50 -0.45
N ASP A 84 -19.77 -34.60 -0.66
CA ASP A 84 -18.32 -34.67 -0.46
C ASP A 84 -17.59 -33.76 -1.45
N ALA A 85 -18.04 -33.72 -2.71
CA ALA A 85 -17.50 -32.81 -3.72
C ALA A 85 -17.69 -31.34 -3.28
N ALA A 86 -18.90 -30.92 -2.91
CA ALA A 86 -19.18 -29.57 -2.44
C ALA A 86 -18.35 -29.21 -1.20
N GLN A 87 -18.27 -30.12 -0.22
CA GLN A 87 -17.54 -29.91 1.03
C GLN A 87 -16.03 -29.81 0.82
N SER A 88 -15.46 -30.62 -0.09
CA SER A 88 -14.02 -30.62 -0.40
C SER A 88 -13.59 -29.32 -1.06
N VAL A 89 -14.36 -28.87 -2.05
CA VAL A 89 -14.14 -27.60 -2.75
C VAL A 89 -14.31 -26.42 -1.79
N TYR A 90 -15.35 -26.43 -0.95
CA TYR A 90 -15.59 -25.36 0.01
C TYR A 90 -14.45 -25.24 1.04
N LYS A 91 -13.92 -26.37 1.53
CA LYS A 91 -12.73 -26.39 2.41
C LYS A 91 -11.51 -25.79 1.72
N LEU A 92 -11.29 -26.13 0.45
CA LEU A 92 -10.19 -25.58 -0.34
C LEU A 92 -10.33 -24.06 -0.51
N TYR A 93 -11.52 -23.57 -0.84
CA TYR A 93 -11.83 -22.15 -0.91
C TYR A 93 -11.48 -21.44 0.41
N GLN A 94 -11.98 -21.95 1.55
CA GLN A 94 -11.72 -21.34 2.87
C GLN A 94 -10.22 -21.29 3.20
N ALA A 95 -9.48 -22.35 2.89
CA ALA A 95 -8.04 -22.41 3.10
C ALA A 95 -7.31 -21.37 2.24
N ASN A 96 -7.67 -21.26 0.96
CA ASN A 96 -7.07 -20.29 0.03
C ASN A 96 -7.36 -18.85 0.44
N VAL A 97 -8.62 -18.52 0.78
CA VAL A 97 -9.01 -17.16 1.22
C VAL A 97 -8.24 -16.76 2.48
N LYS A 98 -8.10 -17.67 3.45
CA LYS A 98 -7.31 -17.42 4.66
C LYS A 98 -5.83 -17.16 4.35
N GLN A 99 -5.26 -17.90 3.39
CA GLN A 99 -3.88 -17.70 2.96
C GLN A 99 -3.71 -16.37 2.23
N ILE A 100 -4.66 -16.00 1.36
CA ILE A 100 -4.68 -14.72 0.65
C ILE A 100 -4.71 -13.56 1.64
N ALA A 101 -5.65 -13.57 2.60
CA ALA A 101 -5.75 -12.54 3.65
C ALA A 101 -4.43 -12.39 4.43
N LYS A 102 -3.84 -13.50 4.86
CA LYS A 102 -2.56 -13.49 5.59
C LYS A 102 -1.44 -12.89 4.76
N LYS A 103 -1.33 -13.28 3.48
CA LYS A 103 -0.29 -12.78 2.58
C LYS A 103 -0.45 -11.28 2.34
N LEU A 104 -1.64 -10.84 1.96
CA LEU A 104 -1.92 -9.42 1.69
C LEU A 104 -1.66 -8.55 2.92
N LYS A 105 -2.01 -9.02 4.14
CA LYS A 105 -1.68 -8.31 5.37
C LYS A 105 -0.16 -8.12 5.56
N GLN A 106 0.63 -9.16 5.28
CA GLN A 106 2.09 -9.08 5.40
C GLN A 106 2.70 -8.16 4.34
N ASP A 107 2.24 -8.27 3.10
CA ASP A 107 2.68 -7.45 1.97
C ASP A 107 2.35 -5.97 2.25
N MET A 108 1.15 -5.68 2.75
CA MET A 108 0.66 -4.35 3.13
C MET A 108 1.61 -3.60 4.09
N VAL A 109 2.10 -4.28 5.13
CA VAL A 109 3.05 -3.68 6.10
C VAL A 109 4.41 -3.47 5.44
N THR A 110 4.88 -4.47 4.70
CA THR A 110 6.17 -4.44 4.01
C THR A 110 6.25 -3.30 2.99
N GLU A 111 5.15 -3.01 2.29
CA GLU A 111 5.01 -1.89 1.35
C GLU A 111 5.11 -0.51 2.01
N VAL A 112 4.75 -0.37 3.29
CA VAL A 112 4.92 0.90 4.02
C VAL A 112 6.35 1.02 4.55
N GLU A 113 6.91 -0.08 5.05
CA GLU A 113 8.29 -0.14 5.53
C GLU A 113 9.30 0.08 4.39
N SER A 114 8.95 -0.29 3.14
CA SER A 114 9.78 -0.04 1.96
C SER A 114 9.98 1.46 1.66
N ILE A 115 9.04 2.34 2.05
CA ILE A 115 9.19 3.79 1.93
C ILE A 115 10.43 4.28 2.67
N ASN A 116 10.72 3.70 3.84
CA ASN A 116 11.93 4.02 4.59
C ASN A 116 13.19 3.59 3.82
N LYS A 117 13.16 2.43 3.15
CA LYS A 117 14.28 1.97 2.31
C LYS A 117 14.53 2.91 1.13
N GLN A 118 13.49 3.41 0.47
CA GLN A 118 13.61 4.39 -0.61
C GLN A 118 14.19 5.72 -0.11
N TYR A 119 13.73 6.20 1.04
CA TYR A 119 14.31 7.38 1.69
C TYR A 119 15.82 7.19 1.97
N LEU A 120 16.21 6.05 2.54
CA LEU A 120 17.61 5.73 2.79
C LEU A 120 18.42 5.61 1.50
N LYS A 121 17.86 5.02 0.42
CA LYS A 121 18.51 4.96 -0.90
C LYS A 121 18.83 6.33 -1.45
N ILE A 122 17.93 7.31 -1.30
CA ILE A 122 18.20 8.68 -1.74
C ILE A 122 19.35 9.31 -0.94
N LEU A 123 19.39 9.10 0.38
CA LEU A 123 20.52 9.55 1.19
C LEU A 123 21.83 8.84 0.81
N TYR A 124 21.75 7.56 0.46
CA TYR A 124 22.87 6.79 -0.03
C TYR A 124 23.41 7.37 -1.34
N TYR A 125 22.55 7.69 -2.31
CA TYR A 125 22.98 8.34 -3.56
C TYR A 125 23.67 9.70 -3.32
N LEU A 126 23.17 10.50 -2.37
CA LEU A 126 23.85 11.73 -1.96
C LEU A 126 25.23 11.45 -1.37
N GLN A 127 25.36 10.47 -0.47
CA GLN A 127 26.65 10.09 0.12
C GLN A 127 27.66 9.64 -0.95
N GLN A 128 27.21 8.97 -2.00
CA GLN A 128 28.09 8.44 -3.04
C GLN A 128 28.49 9.49 -4.11
N LEU A 129 27.80 10.63 -4.16
CA LEU A 129 28.02 11.67 -5.16
C LEU A 129 29.49 12.16 -5.25
N PRO A 130 30.23 12.37 -4.14
CA PRO A 130 31.64 12.72 -4.21
C PRO A 130 32.53 11.66 -4.87
N LEU A 131 32.22 10.37 -4.67
CA LEU A 131 32.96 9.26 -5.30
C LEU A 131 32.70 9.22 -6.80
N ILE A 132 31.46 9.46 -7.22
CA ILE A 132 31.10 9.57 -8.64
C ILE A 132 31.78 10.77 -9.29
N ALA A 133 31.84 11.91 -8.59
CA ALA A 133 32.52 13.11 -9.08
C ALA A 133 34.04 12.88 -9.25
N LEU A 134 34.68 12.13 -8.35
CA LEU A 134 36.08 11.72 -8.50
C LEU A 134 36.27 10.73 -9.65
N TRP A 135 35.39 9.74 -9.78
CA TRP A 135 35.40 8.78 -10.89
C TRP A 135 35.29 9.48 -12.25
N ASP A 136 34.39 10.46 -12.38
CA ASP A 136 34.22 11.22 -13.63
C ASP A 136 35.48 12.04 -13.98
N GLU A 137 36.15 12.64 -13.00
CA GLU A 137 37.43 13.35 -13.23
C GLU A 137 38.50 12.41 -13.80
N ASN A 138 38.64 11.23 -13.20
CA ASN A 138 39.60 10.22 -13.64
C ASN A 138 39.27 9.68 -15.04
N ARG A 139 37.97 9.55 -15.37
CA ARG A 139 37.50 9.09 -16.68
C ARG A 139 37.82 10.07 -17.80
N ARG A 140 37.74 11.38 -17.54
CA ARG A 140 37.91 12.44 -18.56
C ARG A 140 39.36 12.68 -18.99
N LEU A 141 40.35 12.03 -18.35
CA LEU A 141 41.75 11.94 -18.77
C LEU A 141 42.39 13.25 -19.32
N LEU A 142 41.99 14.42 -18.79
CA LEU A 142 42.47 15.78 -19.15
C LEU A 142 41.79 16.48 -20.35
N GLU A 143 40.69 15.96 -20.92
CA GLU A 143 39.96 16.65 -21.99
C GLU A 143 39.21 17.92 -21.53
N ASN A 144 38.88 18.01 -20.24
CA ASN A 144 38.12 19.11 -19.66
C ASN A 144 38.68 19.53 -18.29
N ASN A 145 38.88 20.82 -18.07
CA ASN A 145 39.57 21.36 -16.89
C ASN A 145 38.73 21.36 -15.59
N THR A 146 37.46 20.94 -15.65
CA THR A 146 36.56 20.95 -14.50
C THR A 146 36.94 19.88 -13.48
N LYS A 147 37.49 20.30 -12.33
CA LYS A 147 37.88 19.44 -11.21
C LYS A 147 36.69 19.05 -10.34
N THR A 148 35.94 18.04 -10.78
CA THR A 148 34.74 17.54 -10.08
C THR A 148 35.06 16.94 -8.72
N SER A 149 36.28 16.46 -8.48
CA SER A 149 36.76 16.00 -7.16
C SER A 149 36.65 17.06 -6.05
N LEU A 150 36.58 18.36 -6.39
CA LEU A 150 36.33 19.43 -5.42
C LEU A 150 35.02 19.23 -4.65
N LEU A 151 34.05 18.51 -5.22
CA LEU A 151 32.79 18.20 -4.54
C LEU A 151 32.99 17.42 -3.23
N ALA A 152 34.07 16.63 -3.12
CA ALA A 152 34.40 15.92 -1.87
C ALA A 152 34.73 16.85 -0.70
N LYS A 153 34.98 18.15 -0.95
CA LYS A 153 35.20 19.15 0.08
C LYS A 153 33.89 19.69 0.69
N ASN A 154 32.73 19.41 0.07
CA ASN A 154 31.43 19.79 0.63
C ASN A 154 31.27 19.19 2.03
N LYS A 155 31.08 20.04 3.04
CA LYS A 155 31.04 19.63 4.45
C LYS A 155 29.86 18.71 4.76
N VAL A 156 28.71 18.92 4.10
CA VAL A 156 27.51 18.11 4.28
C VAL A 156 27.71 16.72 3.67
N LEU A 157 28.18 16.61 2.44
CA LEU A 157 28.43 15.31 1.80
C LEU A 157 29.53 14.52 2.53
N TYR A 158 30.55 15.23 3.03
CA TYR A 158 31.61 14.62 3.82
C TYR A 158 31.08 13.98 5.11
N ILE A 159 30.22 14.69 5.86
CA ILE A 159 29.71 14.18 7.14
C ILE A 159 28.78 12.97 6.96
N LEU A 160 28.06 12.83 5.84
CA LEU A 160 27.16 11.70 5.60
C LEU A 160 27.89 10.36 5.76
N SER A 161 29.09 10.24 5.19
CA SER A 161 29.93 9.02 5.31
C SER A 161 30.38 8.70 6.74
N LYS A 162 30.40 9.71 7.62
CA LYS A 162 30.83 9.61 9.03
C LYS A 162 29.64 9.58 10.00
N TRP A 163 28.43 9.77 9.51
CA TRP A 163 27.24 9.84 10.33
C TRP A 163 26.85 8.44 10.80
N GLY A 164 27.20 8.11 12.04
CA GLY A 164 27.04 6.75 12.59
C GLY A 164 25.61 6.22 12.55
N ASP A 165 24.61 7.06 12.79
CA ASP A 165 23.20 6.63 12.69
C ASP A 165 22.80 6.27 11.26
N LEU A 166 23.27 7.04 10.28
CA LEU A 166 23.02 6.77 8.86
C LEU A 166 23.69 5.46 8.42
N GLN A 167 24.95 5.23 8.79
CA GLN A 167 25.64 3.98 8.43
C GLN A 167 24.95 2.76 9.06
N ARG A 168 24.58 2.85 10.35
CA ARG A 168 23.80 1.80 11.02
C ARG A 168 22.45 1.56 10.33
N ALA A 169 21.79 2.61 9.86
CA ALA A 169 20.53 2.49 9.14
C ALA A 169 20.72 1.82 7.77
N PHE A 170 21.82 2.11 7.06
CA PHE A 170 22.16 1.43 5.80
C PHE A 170 22.41 -0.06 6.01
N ASP A 171 23.23 -0.42 7.01
CA ASP A 171 23.52 -1.82 7.32
C ASP A 171 22.26 -2.59 7.70
N LYS A 172 21.45 -2.03 8.62
CA LYS A 172 20.20 -2.65 9.09
C LYS A 172 19.20 -2.88 7.96
N ASN A 173 19.16 -2.01 6.95
CA ASN A 173 18.21 -2.09 5.84
C ASN A 173 18.83 -2.65 4.56
N HIS A 174 20.08 -3.13 4.60
CA HIS A 174 20.84 -3.62 3.45
C HIS A 174 20.87 -2.64 2.27
N ILE A 175 21.14 -1.37 2.57
CA ILE A 175 21.25 -0.31 1.57
C ILE A 175 22.66 -0.31 0.98
N GLY A 176 22.76 -0.50 -0.33
CA GLY A 176 24.01 -0.49 -1.10
C GLY A 176 23.73 -0.25 -2.57
N TRP A 177 24.72 -0.45 -3.44
CA TRP A 177 24.50 -0.42 -4.89
C TRP A 177 23.87 -1.71 -5.40
N SER A 178 22.99 -1.59 -6.39
CA SER A 178 22.71 -2.67 -7.35
C SER A 178 23.43 -2.42 -8.68
N GLU A 179 23.53 -3.45 -9.54
CA GLU A 179 24.23 -3.35 -10.83
C GLU A 179 23.69 -2.21 -11.72
N ASP A 180 22.37 -1.97 -11.70
CA ASP A 180 21.72 -0.95 -12.53
C ASP A 180 21.80 0.46 -11.92
N GLU A 181 21.77 0.55 -10.58
CA GLU A 181 21.71 1.84 -9.88
C GLU A 181 22.99 2.66 -10.05
N GLU A 182 24.16 2.02 -9.97
CA GLU A 182 25.42 2.75 -10.08
C GLU A 182 25.57 3.40 -11.45
N ASN A 183 25.18 2.68 -12.51
CA ASN A 183 25.18 3.19 -13.88
C ASN A 183 24.15 4.31 -14.07
N LEU A 184 22.96 4.18 -13.49
CA LEU A 184 21.94 5.22 -13.51
C LEU A 184 22.45 6.53 -12.89
N ILE A 185 23.02 6.48 -11.68
CA ILE A 185 23.49 7.70 -11.00
C ILE A 185 24.73 8.28 -11.71
N LYS A 186 25.62 7.44 -12.25
CA LYS A 186 26.75 7.92 -13.09
C LYS A 186 26.26 8.64 -14.34
N LYS A 187 25.25 8.09 -15.03
CA LYS A 187 24.65 8.71 -16.21
C LYS A 187 23.98 10.03 -15.85
N LEU A 188 23.16 10.04 -14.80
CA LEU A 188 22.53 11.25 -14.26
C LEU A 188 23.58 12.34 -13.91
N PHE A 189 24.70 11.93 -13.33
CA PHE A 189 25.79 12.85 -13.01
C PHE A 189 26.40 13.49 -14.27
N ILE A 190 26.75 12.68 -15.27
CA ILE A 190 27.41 13.14 -16.50
C ILE A 190 26.48 14.00 -17.35
N GLU A 191 25.24 13.55 -17.56
CA GLU A 191 24.33 14.17 -18.52
C GLU A 191 23.61 15.39 -17.94
N ASN A 192 23.36 15.40 -16.61
CA ASN A 192 22.53 16.43 -15.99
C ASN A 192 23.24 17.24 -14.91
N ILE A 193 24.00 16.61 -14.00
CA ILE A 193 24.65 17.38 -12.91
C ILE A 193 25.87 18.13 -13.42
N LEU A 194 26.71 17.50 -14.25
CA LEU A 194 27.94 18.08 -14.77
C LEU A 194 27.69 19.24 -15.74
N THR A 195 26.55 19.24 -16.42
CA THR A 195 26.13 20.25 -17.39
C THR A 195 25.31 21.39 -16.76
N ASP A 196 24.94 21.27 -15.48
CA ASP A 196 24.10 22.24 -14.77
C ASP A 196 24.88 23.49 -14.33
N GLU A 197 24.33 24.67 -14.63
CA GLU A 197 24.94 25.97 -14.33
C GLU A 197 25.14 26.20 -12.81
N THR A 198 24.20 25.72 -11.99
CA THR A 198 24.27 25.86 -10.53
C THR A 198 25.42 25.03 -9.98
N PHE A 199 25.60 23.81 -10.47
CA PHE A 199 26.74 22.95 -10.11
C PHE A 199 28.08 23.58 -10.50
N LEU A 200 28.22 24.04 -11.75
CA LEU A 200 29.45 24.63 -12.25
C LEU A 200 29.84 25.90 -11.48
N THR A 201 28.85 26.70 -11.06
CA THR A 201 29.05 27.91 -10.26
C THR A 201 29.43 27.60 -8.81
N TYR A 202 28.86 26.54 -8.23
CA TYR A 202 29.12 26.11 -6.85
C TYR A 202 30.47 25.39 -6.68
N LEU A 203 30.90 24.60 -7.67
CA LEU A 203 32.07 23.73 -7.56
C LEU A 203 33.37 24.45 -7.08
N PRO A 204 33.71 25.68 -7.52
CA PRO A 204 34.88 26.42 -7.05
C PRO A 204 34.78 26.93 -5.59
N THR A 205 33.58 26.95 -5.02
CA THR A 205 33.32 27.39 -3.64
C THR A 205 33.03 26.24 -2.67
N ALA A 206 32.99 25.00 -3.16
CA ALA A 206 32.74 23.81 -2.35
C ALA A 206 33.65 23.74 -1.11
N GLY A 207 33.04 23.57 0.07
CA GLY A 207 33.72 23.47 1.36
C GLY A 207 34.09 24.80 2.01
N LYS A 208 33.83 25.96 1.37
CA LYS A 208 34.12 27.28 1.97
C LYS A 208 33.08 27.67 3.02
N LYS A 209 31.82 27.79 2.61
CA LYS A 209 30.69 28.16 3.47
C LYS A 209 29.72 27.00 3.64
N PHE A 210 29.24 26.81 4.86
CA PHE A 210 28.32 25.72 5.17
C PHE A 210 26.97 25.92 4.48
N GLU A 211 26.49 27.16 4.42
CA GLU A 211 25.21 27.53 3.83
C GLU A 211 25.19 27.23 2.33
N ASP A 212 26.28 27.52 1.62
CA ASP A 212 26.43 27.23 0.20
C ASP A 212 26.49 25.71 -0.05
N ASP A 213 27.23 24.98 0.80
CA ASP A 213 27.32 23.51 0.74
C ASP A 213 25.96 22.85 0.95
N LEU A 214 25.19 23.31 1.95
CA LEU A 214 23.86 22.81 2.25
C LEU A 214 22.88 23.15 1.13
N ALA A 215 22.91 24.40 0.62
CA ALA A 215 22.06 24.83 -0.49
C ALA A 215 22.28 23.97 -1.74
N PHE A 216 23.53 23.62 -2.05
CA PHE A 216 23.84 22.72 -3.15
C PHE A 216 23.31 21.30 -2.92
N VAL A 217 23.50 20.71 -1.73
CA VAL A 217 22.95 19.37 -1.43
C VAL A 217 21.42 19.36 -1.56
N VAL A 218 20.74 20.39 -1.06
CA VAL A 218 19.28 20.53 -1.19
C VAL A 218 18.86 20.72 -2.64
N TYR A 219 19.62 21.45 -3.45
CA TYR A 219 19.39 21.60 -4.88
C TYR A 219 19.47 20.24 -5.59
N VAL A 220 20.54 19.48 -5.36
CA VAL A 220 20.73 18.16 -5.98
C VAL A 220 19.62 17.20 -5.59
N LEU A 221 19.29 17.14 -4.30
CA LEU A 221 18.21 16.33 -3.78
C LEU A 221 16.88 16.64 -4.47
N LYS A 222 16.53 17.93 -4.58
CA LYS A 222 15.23 18.35 -5.11
C LYS A 222 15.10 18.22 -6.62
N ASN A 223 16.16 18.53 -7.37
CA ASN A 223 16.07 18.64 -8.83
C ASN A 223 16.52 17.37 -9.55
N PHE A 224 17.55 16.69 -9.03
CA PHE A 224 18.05 15.47 -9.65
C PHE A 224 17.46 14.22 -9.01
N LEU A 225 17.57 14.05 -7.69
CA LEU A 225 17.17 12.76 -7.07
C LEU A 225 15.67 12.57 -6.90
N LEU A 226 14.92 13.66 -6.61
CA LEU A 226 13.47 13.57 -6.33
C LEU A 226 12.56 13.99 -7.49
N LYS A 227 13.10 14.61 -8.54
CA LYS A 227 12.27 15.18 -9.64
C LYS A 227 12.71 14.76 -11.03
N HIS A 228 13.97 14.37 -11.24
CA HIS A 228 14.44 14.00 -12.57
C HIS A 228 13.64 12.81 -13.11
N GLU A 229 13.42 12.80 -14.41
CA GLU A 229 12.63 11.80 -15.13
C GLU A 229 13.23 10.41 -14.93
N SER A 230 14.54 10.24 -15.17
CA SER A 230 15.22 8.94 -15.02
C SER A 230 15.14 8.36 -13.61
N MET A 231 15.19 9.21 -12.58
CA MET A 231 15.01 8.78 -11.19
C MET A 231 13.56 8.43 -10.89
N THR A 232 12.61 9.17 -11.46
CA THR A 232 11.19 8.90 -11.29
C THR A 232 10.84 7.56 -11.93
N GLU A 233 11.28 7.30 -13.16
CA GLU A 233 11.11 6.02 -13.86
C GLU A 233 11.71 4.86 -13.06
N TYR A 234 12.95 5.01 -12.59
CA TYR A 234 13.62 3.98 -11.78
C TYR A 234 12.82 3.63 -10.51
N PHE A 235 12.32 4.63 -9.77
CA PHE A 235 11.55 4.37 -8.58
C PHE A 235 10.15 3.80 -8.89
N GLU A 236 9.51 4.21 -9.98
CA GLU A 236 8.22 3.64 -10.43
C GLU A 236 8.35 2.17 -10.83
N GLU A 237 9.48 1.77 -11.42
CA GLU A 237 9.76 0.36 -11.73
C GLU A 237 9.87 -0.50 -10.46
N LYS A 238 10.47 0.05 -9.39
CA LYS A 238 10.66 -0.67 -8.12
C LYS A 238 9.47 -0.57 -7.16
N ASP A 239 8.62 0.45 -7.34
CA ASP A 239 7.47 0.73 -6.49
C ASP A 239 6.30 1.23 -7.33
N LEU A 240 5.33 0.34 -7.54
CA LEU A 240 4.09 0.64 -8.26
C LEU A 240 3.27 1.76 -7.58
N ASN A 241 3.52 2.04 -6.30
CA ASN A 241 2.87 3.11 -5.54
C ASN A 241 3.77 4.35 -5.38
N TRP A 242 4.81 4.49 -6.20
CA TRP A 242 5.77 5.60 -6.08
C TRP A 242 5.09 6.97 -6.13
N SER A 243 4.05 7.16 -6.95
CA SER A 243 3.31 8.43 -7.03
C SER A 243 2.75 8.89 -5.66
N LEU A 244 2.38 7.95 -4.79
CA LEU A 244 1.93 8.22 -3.42
C LEU A 244 3.09 8.31 -2.43
N ASN A 245 4.05 7.38 -2.55
CA ASN A 245 5.16 7.25 -1.61
C ASN A 245 6.20 8.38 -1.78
N LYS A 246 6.38 8.91 -2.99
CA LYS A 246 7.32 9.98 -3.36
C LYS A 246 7.16 11.22 -2.49
N ASP A 247 5.94 11.62 -2.16
CA ASP A 247 5.69 12.79 -1.33
C ASP A 247 6.14 12.57 0.12
N VAL A 248 5.98 11.36 0.64
CA VAL A 248 6.47 10.99 1.97
C VAL A 248 8.00 11.01 2.00
N VAL A 249 8.63 10.40 1.01
CA VAL A 249 10.09 10.35 0.85
C VAL A 249 10.66 11.76 0.69
N LYS A 250 10.06 12.58 -0.16
CA LYS A 250 10.41 13.99 -0.36
C LYS A 250 10.27 14.78 0.94
N SER A 251 9.20 14.57 1.71
CA SER A 251 9.01 15.22 3.00
C SER A 251 10.12 14.84 3.99
N MET A 252 10.46 13.55 4.08
CA MET A 252 11.52 13.04 4.96
C MET A 252 12.89 13.59 4.56
N ALA A 253 13.24 13.51 3.27
CA ALA A 253 14.51 14.01 2.77
C ALA A 253 14.66 15.51 2.97
N ASN A 254 13.62 16.31 2.67
CA ASN A 254 13.67 17.76 2.90
C ASN A 254 13.82 18.12 4.38
N LYS A 255 13.15 17.40 5.30
CA LYS A 255 13.29 17.63 6.74
C LYS A 255 14.68 17.26 7.26
N THR A 256 15.30 16.24 6.69
CA THR A 256 16.68 15.80 7.05
C THR A 256 17.69 16.91 6.87
N PHE A 257 17.57 17.69 5.79
CA PHE A 257 18.47 18.79 5.46
C PHE A 257 17.93 20.17 5.83
N LYS A 258 16.86 20.25 6.63
CA LYS A 258 16.35 21.51 7.19
C LYS A 258 17.05 21.77 8.54
N ILE A 259 18.32 22.14 8.46
CA ILE A 259 19.25 22.28 9.59
C ILE A 259 19.92 23.66 9.59
N GLU A 260 20.36 24.12 10.76
CA GLU A 260 21.15 25.35 10.91
C GLU A 260 22.63 25.03 11.16
N ALA A 261 22.93 23.87 11.74
CA ALA A 261 24.28 23.35 11.92
C ALA A 261 24.37 21.85 11.57
N LEU A 262 25.60 21.33 11.41
CA LEU A 262 25.82 19.91 11.04
C LEU A 262 25.38 18.96 12.16
N GLU A 263 25.44 19.41 13.41
CA GLU A 263 25.04 18.67 14.60
C GLU A 263 23.53 18.40 14.65
N ASP A 264 22.73 19.19 13.92
CA ASP A 264 21.27 19.04 13.87
C ASP A 264 20.81 17.94 12.88
N LEU A 265 21.74 17.34 12.12
CA LEU A 265 21.43 16.26 11.18
C LEU A 265 20.80 15.07 11.91
N SER A 266 19.57 14.75 11.52
CA SER A 266 18.80 13.67 12.10
C SER A 266 17.99 12.91 11.05
N LEU A 267 18.03 11.58 11.17
CA LEU A 267 17.20 10.70 10.34
C LEU A 267 15.74 10.95 10.69
N GLN A 268 14.91 11.06 9.66
CA GLN A 268 13.49 11.26 9.86
C GLN A 268 12.82 9.90 10.06
N PRO A 269 12.05 9.70 11.14
CA PRO A 269 11.32 8.46 11.32
C PRO A 269 10.22 8.32 10.26
N LEU A 270 9.88 7.07 9.93
CA LEU A 270 8.81 6.75 8.98
C LEU A 270 7.48 7.35 9.45
N ALA A 271 7.15 7.17 10.73
CA ALA A 271 6.03 7.78 11.42
C ALA A 271 6.44 8.15 12.86
N ILE A 272 5.70 9.03 13.52
CA ILE A 272 5.99 9.45 14.90
C ILE A 272 5.79 8.27 15.87
N GLN A 273 4.72 7.49 15.66
CA GLN A 273 4.35 6.33 16.46
C GLN A 273 4.08 5.14 15.53
N TRP A 274 5.14 4.64 14.86
CA TRP A 274 4.97 3.59 13.86
C TRP A 274 4.31 2.33 14.42
N GLU A 275 4.64 1.91 15.64
CA GLU A 275 4.03 0.72 16.24
C GLU A 275 2.51 0.89 16.43
N ASP A 276 2.05 2.04 16.93
CA ASP A 276 0.62 2.31 17.11
C ASP A 276 -0.10 2.43 15.76
N ASP A 277 0.53 3.09 14.78
CA ASP A 277 -0.02 3.24 13.44
C ASP A 277 -0.05 1.92 12.66
N LYS A 278 0.94 1.04 12.88
CA LYS A 278 0.99 -0.31 12.32
C LYS A 278 -0.12 -1.19 12.92
N LEU A 279 -0.32 -1.12 14.24
CA LEU A 279 -1.44 -1.82 14.89
C LEU A 279 -2.79 -1.34 14.34
N PHE A 280 -3.01 -0.03 14.24
CA PHE A 280 -4.20 0.52 13.59
C PHE A 280 -4.39 -0.03 12.17
N PHE A 281 -3.31 -0.08 11.39
CA PHE A 281 -3.34 -0.52 10.00
C PHE A 281 -3.70 -2.00 9.85
N GLU A 282 -3.07 -2.85 10.66
CA GLU A 282 -3.33 -4.29 10.70
C GLU A 282 -4.74 -4.61 11.22
N GLU A 283 -5.16 -3.96 12.30
CA GLU A 283 -6.49 -4.19 12.88
C GLU A 283 -7.62 -3.72 11.95
N LEU A 284 -7.41 -2.62 11.21
CA LEU A 284 -8.39 -2.15 10.23
C LEU A 284 -8.60 -3.17 9.11
N PHE A 285 -7.50 -3.77 8.60
CA PHE A 285 -7.57 -4.82 7.60
C PHE A 285 -8.26 -6.07 8.15
N ASP A 286 -7.79 -6.57 9.30
CA ASP A 286 -8.32 -7.79 9.92
C ASP A 286 -9.81 -7.68 10.21
N TYR A 287 -10.25 -6.57 10.81
CA TYR A 287 -11.66 -6.35 11.16
C TYR A 287 -12.53 -6.20 9.91
N SER A 288 -12.01 -5.54 8.87
CA SER A 288 -12.74 -5.39 7.60
C SER A 288 -12.98 -6.74 6.91
N VAL A 289 -12.03 -7.67 7.02
CA VAL A 289 -12.13 -9.02 6.45
C VAL A 289 -12.97 -9.95 7.34
N SER A 290 -12.75 -9.95 8.66
CA SER A 290 -13.45 -10.87 9.57
C SER A 290 -14.94 -10.56 9.70
N GLU A 291 -15.30 -9.28 9.72
CA GLU A 291 -16.68 -8.82 9.88
C GLU A 291 -17.35 -8.44 8.55
N ASP A 292 -16.81 -8.91 7.41
CA ASP A 292 -17.29 -8.51 6.08
C ASP A 292 -18.81 -8.66 5.92
N LYS A 293 -19.37 -9.77 6.40
CA LYS A 293 -20.82 -10.05 6.35
C LYS A 293 -21.62 -9.05 7.17
N GLN A 294 -21.18 -8.77 8.40
CA GLN A 294 -21.85 -7.84 9.29
C GLN A 294 -21.79 -6.41 8.75
N LEU A 295 -20.61 -5.98 8.28
CA LEU A 295 -20.39 -4.69 7.64
C LEU A 295 -21.28 -4.55 6.39
N SER A 296 -21.36 -5.59 5.56
CA SER A 296 -22.23 -5.64 4.38
C SER A 296 -23.71 -5.54 4.75
N ALA A 297 -24.15 -6.23 5.81
CA ALA A 297 -25.53 -6.18 6.28
C ALA A 297 -25.92 -4.77 6.73
N TRP A 298 -25.05 -4.10 7.51
CA TRP A 298 -25.31 -2.73 7.95
C TRP A 298 -25.45 -1.75 6.78
N ILE A 299 -24.68 -1.93 5.70
CA ILE A 299 -24.77 -1.11 4.49
C ILE A 299 -26.05 -1.45 3.70
N GLY A 300 -26.30 -2.75 3.51
CA GLY A 300 -27.36 -3.29 2.65
C GLY A 300 -28.76 -2.82 3.02
N ASP A 301 -29.04 -2.61 4.31
CA ASP A 301 -30.33 -2.09 4.79
C ASP A 301 -30.67 -0.70 4.25
N GLN A 302 -29.65 0.13 4.01
CA GLN A 302 -29.81 1.52 3.57
C GLN A 302 -29.69 1.68 2.05
N THR A 303 -29.11 0.69 1.37
CA THR A 303 -28.96 0.70 -0.10
C THR A 303 -30.14 0.09 -0.84
N LYS A 304 -31.20 -0.42 -0.17
CA LYS A 304 -32.38 -1.04 -0.83
C LYS A 304 -33.12 -0.10 -1.80
N ASN A 305 -33.06 1.21 -1.57
CA ASN A 305 -33.67 2.23 -2.45
C ASN A 305 -32.72 2.76 -3.53
N TRP A 306 -31.45 2.38 -3.46
CA TRP A 306 -30.45 2.75 -4.44
C TRP A 306 -30.33 1.58 -5.41
N GLU A 307 -30.35 1.84 -6.71
CA GLU A 307 -30.17 0.79 -7.73
C GLU A 307 -28.86 0.01 -7.43
N SER A 308 -29.00 -1.14 -6.77
CA SER A 308 -27.91 -1.97 -6.25
C SER A 308 -26.99 -2.47 -7.36
N ASP A 309 -27.46 -2.41 -8.60
CA ASP A 309 -26.78 -2.91 -9.79
C ASP A 309 -25.73 -1.93 -10.37
N ARG A 310 -25.52 -0.76 -9.76
CA ARG A 310 -24.54 0.24 -10.25
C ARG A 310 -23.52 0.73 -9.22
N LEU A 311 -23.41 0.10 -8.06
CA LEU A 311 -22.43 0.50 -7.05
C LEU A 311 -21.04 -0.05 -7.42
N ALA A 312 -20.07 0.85 -7.53
CA ALA A 312 -18.69 0.46 -7.77
C ALA A 312 -18.21 -0.41 -6.60
N VAL A 313 -17.48 -1.50 -6.91
CA VAL A 313 -16.86 -2.37 -5.89
C VAL A 313 -16.02 -1.54 -4.91
N ALA A 314 -15.35 -0.50 -5.41
CA ALA A 314 -14.63 0.47 -4.60
C ALA A 314 -15.51 1.11 -3.52
N ASP A 315 -16.72 1.58 -3.86
CA ASP A 315 -17.59 2.27 -2.91
C ASP A 315 -18.02 1.36 -1.75
N PHE A 316 -18.32 0.10 -2.04
CA PHE A 316 -18.63 -0.88 -0.99
C PHE A 316 -17.47 -1.11 -0.05
N ILE A 317 -16.25 -1.26 -0.58
CA ILE A 317 -15.05 -1.47 0.24
C ILE A 317 -14.81 -0.24 1.11
N ILE A 318 -14.95 0.97 0.56
CA ILE A 318 -14.77 2.22 1.30
C ILE A 318 -15.79 2.33 2.44
N LEU A 319 -17.07 2.02 2.17
CA LEU A 319 -18.11 2.00 3.20
C LEU A 319 -17.81 0.97 4.30
N LYS A 320 -17.41 -0.25 3.93
CA LYS A 320 -17.05 -1.31 4.88
C LYS A 320 -15.88 -0.89 5.76
N MET A 321 -14.82 -0.34 5.17
CA MET A 321 -13.67 0.17 5.91
C MET A 321 -14.05 1.33 6.84
N ALA A 322 -14.91 2.24 6.40
CA ALA A 322 -15.38 3.34 7.23
C ALA A 322 -16.13 2.84 8.47
N LEU A 323 -17.05 1.88 8.29
CA LEU A 323 -17.76 1.26 9.40
C LEU A 323 -16.82 0.43 10.29
N ALA A 324 -15.90 -0.33 9.71
CA ALA A 324 -14.86 -1.06 10.44
C ALA A 324 -14.07 -0.10 11.34
N GLU A 325 -13.63 1.04 10.80
CA GLU A 325 -12.88 2.01 11.59
C GLU A 325 -13.75 2.61 12.71
N MET A 326 -14.99 2.96 12.40
CA MET A 326 -15.91 3.58 13.36
C MET A 326 -16.26 2.63 14.51
N VAL A 327 -16.42 1.35 14.25
CA VAL A 327 -16.77 0.35 15.27
C VAL A 327 -15.54 -0.04 16.08
N LYS A 328 -14.42 -0.34 15.41
CA LYS A 328 -13.23 -0.89 16.07
C LYS A 328 -12.43 0.15 16.85
N PHE A 329 -12.30 1.38 16.34
CA PHE A 329 -11.44 2.40 16.94
C PHE A 329 -12.23 3.48 17.68
N SER A 330 -12.44 3.25 18.97
CA SER A 330 -13.19 4.15 19.85
C SER A 330 -12.52 5.52 20.05
N SER A 331 -11.21 5.63 19.84
CA SER A 331 -10.46 6.88 19.97
C SER A 331 -10.60 7.83 18.77
N ILE A 332 -11.14 7.37 17.64
CA ILE A 332 -11.30 8.17 16.43
C ILE A 332 -12.76 8.67 16.35
N PRO A 333 -13.02 9.99 16.36
CA PRO A 333 -14.37 10.52 16.21
C PRO A 333 -15.02 10.08 14.89
N VAL A 334 -16.31 9.74 14.93
CA VAL A 334 -17.11 9.30 13.77
C VAL A 334 -16.97 10.27 12.59
N LYS A 335 -17.15 11.57 12.85
CA LYS A 335 -17.06 12.63 11.83
C LYS A 335 -15.69 12.69 11.14
N VAL A 336 -14.60 12.40 11.87
CA VAL A 336 -13.26 12.36 11.29
C VAL A 336 -13.13 11.17 10.36
N SER A 337 -13.58 9.99 10.78
CA SER A 337 -13.61 8.80 9.90
C SER A 337 -14.42 9.10 8.64
N ILE A 338 -15.64 9.63 8.76
CA ILE A 338 -16.49 9.99 7.60
C ILE A 338 -15.72 10.88 6.60
N ASN A 339 -15.13 11.98 7.08
CA ASN A 339 -14.39 12.91 6.23
C ASN A 339 -13.21 12.23 5.50
N GLU A 340 -12.44 11.38 6.18
CA GLU A 340 -11.29 10.70 5.58
C GLU A 340 -11.71 9.71 4.49
N TYR A 341 -12.81 8.98 4.67
CA TYR A 341 -13.31 8.04 3.66
C TYR A 341 -14.02 8.72 2.49
N ILE A 342 -14.61 9.91 2.68
CA ILE A 342 -15.11 10.74 1.58
C ILE A 342 -13.96 11.22 0.69
N GLU A 343 -12.86 11.69 1.29
CA GLU A 343 -11.68 12.10 0.52
C GLU A 343 -11.06 10.92 -0.24
N LEU A 344 -11.04 9.73 0.39
CA LEU A 344 -10.59 8.51 -0.28
C LEU A 344 -11.51 8.17 -1.48
N ALA A 345 -12.82 8.25 -1.32
CA ALA A 345 -13.77 8.01 -2.40
C ALA A 345 -13.61 8.94 -3.60
N LYS A 346 -13.31 10.22 -3.36
CA LYS A 346 -13.07 11.20 -4.43
C LYS A 346 -11.85 10.84 -5.29
N ASN A 347 -10.85 10.20 -4.69
CA ASN A 347 -9.59 9.87 -5.36
C ASN A 347 -9.62 8.50 -6.04
N TYR A 348 -10.41 7.55 -5.53
CA TYR A 348 -10.34 6.14 -5.94
C TYR A 348 -11.64 5.57 -6.52
N SER A 349 -12.70 6.37 -6.61
CA SER A 349 -13.99 5.94 -7.14
C SER A 349 -14.56 6.96 -8.15
N THR A 350 -15.87 6.98 -8.35
CA THR A 350 -16.52 7.86 -9.33
C THR A 350 -16.67 9.29 -8.80
N PRO A 351 -16.80 10.31 -9.67
CA PRO A 351 -17.01 11.70 -9.24
C PRO A 351 -18.23 11.90 -8.32
N LYS A 352 -19.23 11.02 -8.38
CA LYS A 352 -20.44 11.07 -7.53
C LYS A 352 -20.29 10.31 -6.21
N SER A 353 -19.27 9.46 -6.09
CA SER A 353 -19.10 8.55 -4.96
C SER A 353 -18.90 9.26 -3.62
N GLY A 354 -18.26 10.43 -3.60
CA GLY A 354 -18.06 11.20 -2.36
C GLY A 354 -19.38 11.63 -1.70
N GLN A 355 -20.36 12.11 -2.49
CA GLN A 355 -21.68 12.50 -1.97
C GLN A 355 -22.50 11.27 -1.54
N PHE A 356 -22.43 10.21 -2.34
CA PHE A 356 -23.10 8.94 -2.04
C PHE A 356 -22.61 8.34 -0.72
N ILE A 357 -21.28 8.22 -0.56
CA ILE A 357 -20.66 7.66 0.65
C ILE A 357 -20.98 8.52 1.87
N ASN A 358 -20.94 9.85 1.76
CA ASN A 358 -21.36 10.72 2.86
C ASN A 358 -22.81 10.42 3.29
N GLY A 359 -23.75 10.37 2.34
CA GLY A 359 -25.16 10.11 2.62
C GLY A 359 -25.41 8.76 3.33
N ILE A 360 -24.74 7.69 2.89
CA ILE A 360 -24.87 6.38 3.51
C ILE A 360 -24.23 6.36 4.91
N LEU A 361 -23.01 6.89 5.05
CA LEU A 361 -22.30 6.88 6.33
C LEU A 361 -23.00 7.71 7.39
N ASP A 362 -23.58 8.87 7.03
CA ASP A 362 -24.34 9.70 7.97
C ASP A 362 -25.54 8.91 8.54
N VAL A 363 -26.29 8.19 7.71
CA VAL A 363 -27.45 7.41 8.15
C VAL A 363 -27.04 6.19 8.98
N VAL A 364 -26.10 5.39 8.46
CA VAL A 364 -25.69 4.13 9.10
C VAL A 364 -24.96 4.40 10.42
N SER A 365 -24.04 5.38 10.46
CA SER A 365 -23.30 5.70 11.68
C SER A 365 -24.21 6.20 12.79
N ASN A 366 -25.19 7.06 12.49
CA ASN A 366 -26.18 7.52 13.48
C ASN A 366 -26.99 6.36 14.05
N ARG A 367 -27.47 5.44 13.21
CA ARG A 367 -28.16 4.22 13.66
C ARG A 367 -27.28 3.39 14.58
N LEU A 368 -26.05 3.09 14.16
CA LEU A 368 -25.13 2.23 14.93
C LEU A 368 -24.66 2.87 16.25
N VAL A 369 -24.63 4.20 16.34
CA VAL A 369 -24.40 4.94 17.59
C VAL A 369 -25.60 4.76 18.53
N HIS A 370 -26.84 4.90 18.03
CA HIS A 370 -28.05 4.69 18.83
C HIS A 370 -28.18 3.24 19.33
N GLU A 371 -27.79 2.27 18.50
CA GLU A 371 -27.76 0.85 18.85
C GLU A 371 -26.58 0.48 19.78
N LYS A 372 -25.73 1.45 20.15
CA LYS A 372 -24.53 1.28 20.97
C LYS A 372 -23.49 0.31 20.39
N VAL A 373 -23.54 0.07 19.08
CA VAL A 373 -22.50 -0.68 18.36
C VAL A 373 -21.26 0.19 18.21
N ILE A 374 -21.44 1.47 17.87
CA ILE A 374 -20.33 2.45 17.84
C ILE A 374 -20.24 3.13 19.21
N THR A 375 -19.17 2.82 19.94
CA THR A 375 -18.84 3.49 21.20
C THR A 375 -17.54 4.28 21.06
N LYS A 376 -17.59 5.60 21.28
CA LYS A 376 -16.41 6.46 21.23
C LYS A 376 -15.94 6.83 22.65
N SER A 377 -14.63 6.84 22.85
CA SER A 377 -13.99 7.13 24.13
C SER A 377 -12.79 8.04 23.94
N GLY A 378 -12.78 9.17 24.66
CA GLY A 378 -11.70 10.17 24.64
C GLY A 378 -12.19 11.56 25.05
N ARG A 379 -11.29 12.45 25.47
CA ARG A 379 -11.65 13.82 25.91
C ARG A 379 -12.32 14.57 24.74
N GLY A 380 -13.57 15.03 24.93
CA GLY A 380 -14.36 15.74 23.93
C GLY A 380 -15.20 14.86 22.98
N LEU A 381 -15.21 13.53 23.16
CA LEU A 381 -15.94 12.58 22.30
C LEU A 381 -17.26 12.08 22.89
N ILE A 382 -17.49 12.31 24.18
CA ILE A 382 -18.64 11.79 24.94
C ILE A 382 -19.90 12.69 24.75
N ASP A 383 -19.71 13.96 24.38
CA ASP A 383 -20.78 14.96 24.37
C ASP A 383 -21.77 14.86 23.20
N ILE A 384 -21.54 13.94 22.26
CA ILE A 384 -22.44 13.73 21.09
C ILE A 384 -23.40 12.55 21.34
N ALA A 385 -23.08 11.63 22.26
CA ALA A 385 -23.94 10.48 22.53
C ALA A 385 -25.14 10.81 23.45
N ASN A 386 -25.17 12.00 24.05
CA ASN A 386 -26.16 12.43 25.04
C ASN A 386 -26.97 13.69 24.63
N LYS A 387 -27.05 14.02 23.34
CA LYS A 387 -27.89 15.12 22.85
C LYS A 387 -28.92 14.67 21.84
#